data_AF-A0A968MIX1-F1
#
_entry.id   AF-A0A968MIX1-F1
#
_cell.length_a   1.000
_cell.length_b   1.000
_cell.length_c   1.000
_cell.angle_alpha   90.00
_cell.angle_beta   90.00
_cell.angle_gamma   90.00
#
_symmetry.space_group_name_H-M   'P 1'
#
loop_
_entity.id
_entity.type
_entity.pdbx_description
1 polymer ?
#
loop_
_entity_poly.entity_id
_entity_poly.type
_entity_poly.pdbx_seq_one_letter_code
_entity_poly.pdbx_strand_id
1 'polypeptide(L)'
;MNNQIARLNTRINNLDSTIGRLNNFNTSQTEQIGQITRRLNTAYFIVGDEKDLLEKNVIYKDGGFLGFLGQVERLNPELKTDLFTQIDIRNDNLIEVRKENGNDKINVITYHPPESFTLTDVNDNLAQLEITDPELFWQASKYLVVLKE
;
A
#
# COMPACT_ATOMS: atom_id res chain seq x y z
N MET A 1 41.27 52.00 1.04
CA MET A 1 39.84 51.72 0.79
C MET A 1 39.58 50.59 -0.20
N ASN A 2 40.25 50.50 -1.36
CA ASN A 2 39.97 49.49 -2.40
C ASN A 2 40.06 48.02 -1.94
N ASN A 3 40.99 47.67 -1.04
CA ASN A 3 41.15 46.29 -0.54
C ASN A 3 39.98 45.81 0.35
N GLN A 4 39.29 46.71 1.04
CA GLN A 4 38.14 46.34 1.88
C GLN A 4 36.90 46.05 1.01
N ILE A 5 36.67 46.88 -0.02
CA ILE A 5 35.58 46.68 -0.98
C ILE A 5 35.77 45.36 -1.73
N ALA A 6 36.99 45.06 -2.17
CA ALA A 6 37.29 43.78 -2.82
C ALA A 6 36.99 42.56 -1.92
N ARG A 7 37.40 42.61 -0.65
CA ARG A 7 37.12 41.52 0.32
C ARG A 7 35.62 41.36 0.60
N LEU A 8 34.88 42.46 0.69
CA LEU A 8 33.43 42.42 0.88
C LEU A 8 32.74 41.80 -0.35
N ASN A 9 33.14 42.16 -1.56
CA ASN A 9 32.61 41.57 -2.79
C ASN A 9 32.88 40.06 -2.88
N THR A 10 34.10 39.61 -2.55
CA THR A 10 34.41 38.18 -2.47
C THR A 10 33.54 37.46 -1.43
N ARG A 11 33.31 38.08 -0.28
CA ARG A 11 32.46 37.51 0.77
C ARG A 11 30.99 37.43 0.34
N ILE A 12 30.47 38.44 -0.35
CA ILE A 12 29.12 38.43 -0.93
C ILE A 12 28.98 37.28 -1.93
N ASN A 13 29.90 37.16 -2.89
CA ASN A 13 29.86 36.07 -3.88
C ASN A 13 29.91 34.68 -3.24
N ASN A 14 30.73 34.51 -2.20
CA ASN A 14 30.80 33.24 -1.45
C ASN A 14 29.51 32.95 -0.67
N LEU A 15 28.89 33.98 -0.10
CA LEU A 15 27.60 33.86 0.59
C LEU A 15 26.50 33.50 -0.41
N ASP A 16 26.43 34.18 -1.56
CA ASP A 16 25.45 33.90 -2.61
C ASP A 16 25.60 32.47 -3.16
N SER A 17 26.84 32.02 -3.39
CA SER A 17 27.13 30.63 -3.77
C SER A 17 26.67 29.64 -2.69
N THR A 18 26.86 29.98 -1.42
CA THR A 18 26.44 29.12 -0.29
C THR A 18 24.93 29.09 -0.16
N ILE A 19 24.24 30.23 -0.29
CA ILE A 19 22.78 30.31 -0.31
C ILE A 19 22.22 29.49 -1.48
N GLY A 20 22.79 29.62 -2.67
CA GLY A 20 22.40 28.81 -3.83
C GLY A 20 22.54 27.30 -3.57
N ARG A 21 23.65 26.86 -2.99
CA ARG A 21 23.85 25.45 -2.61
C ARG A 21 22.84 24.98 -1.56
N LEU A 22 22.59 25.79 -0.53
CA LEU A 22 21.63 25.47 0.53
C LEU A 22 20.21 25.35 0.00
N ASN A 23 19.80 26.26 -0.90
CA ASN A 23 18.49 26.20 -1.54
C ASN A 23 18.34 24.93 -2.37
N ASN A 24 19.31 24.60 -3.22
CA ASN A 24 19.28 23.38 -4.03
C ASN A 24 19.22 22.11 -3.16
N PHE A 25 20.01 22.07 -2.08
CA PHE A 25 20.00 20.96 -1.14
C PHE A 25 18.64 20.81 -0.45
N ASN A 26 18.06 21.91 0.01
CA ASN A 26 16.75 21.93 0.66
C ASN A 26 15.63 21.46 -0.31
N THR A 27 15.63 21.94 -1.55
CA THR A 27 14.70 21.47 -2.58
C THR A 27 14.81 19.96 -2.81
N SER A 28 16.04 19.44 -2.97
CA SER A 28 16.26 18.00 -3.16
C SER A 28 15.79 17.17 -1.96
N GLN A 29 16.06 17.63 -0.73
CA GLN A 29 15.57 16.95 0.47
C GLN A 29 14.04 16.94 0.55
N THR A 30 13.40 18.07 0.22
CA THR A 30 11.93 18.17 0.21
C THR A 30 11.31 17.19 -0.80
N GLU A 31 11.90 17.05 -1.99
CA GLU A 31 11.47 16.07 -2.98
C GLU A 31 11.63 14.63 -2.49
N GLN A 32 12.77 14.30 -1.86
CA GLN A 32 13.03 12.99 -1.28
C GLN A 32 12.03 12.64 -0.18
N ILE A 33 11.75 13.58 0.73
CA ILE A 33 10.72 13.42 1.76
C ILE A 33 9.37 13.15 1.11
N GLY A 34 8.99 13.92 0.08
CA GLY A 34 7.75 13.69 -0.65
C GLY A 34 7.67 12.31 -1.33
N GLN A 35 8.79 11.77 -1.82
CA GLN A 35 8.85 10.42 -2.39
C GLN A 35 8.73 9.34 -1.31
N ILE A 36 9.47 9.48 -0.20
CA ILE A 36 9.42 8.55 0.93
C ILE A 36 8.01 8.52 1.54
N THR A 37 7.42 9.68 1.78
CA THR A 37 6.06 9.79 2.30
C THR A 37 5.05 9.11 1.40
N ARG A 38 5.13 9.29 0.07
CA ARG A 38 4.25 8.57 -0.86
C ARG A 38 4.45 7.06 -0.76
N ARG A 39 5.69 6.58 -0.75
CA ARG A 39 6.00 5.15 -0.65
C ARG A 39 5.48 4.53 0.65
N LEU A 40 5.65 5.22 1.79
CA LEU A 40 5.18 4.74 3.10
C LEU A 40 3.66 4.61 3.16
N ASN A 41 2.95 5.50 2.47
CA ASN A 41 1.50 5.52 2.43
C ASN A 41 0.91 4.73 1.25
N THR A 42 1.73 4.06 0.44
CA THR A 42 1.25 3.22 -0.66
C THR A 42 0.95 1.81 -0.16
N ALA A 43 -0.24 1.31 -0.46
CA ALA A 43 -0.60 -0.10 -0.28
C ALA A 43 -1.26 -0.64 -1.57
N TYR A 44 -1.49 -1.94 -1.59
CA TYR A 44 -1.99 -2.67 -2.75
C TYR A 44 -3.09 -3.62 -2.31
N PHE A 45 -4.20 -3.65 -3.03
CA PHE A 45 -5.26 -4.62 -2.77
C PHE A 45 -5.75 -5.31 -4.04
N ILE A 46 -6.25 -6.52 -3.88
CA ILE A 46 -6.96 -7.25 -4.93
C ILE A 46 -8.15 -8.01 -4.33
N VAL A 47 -9.25 -8.00 -5.07
CA VAL A 47 -10.46 -8.75 -4.76
C VAL A 47 -10.73 -9.67 -5.94
N GLY A 48 -10.96 -10.95 -5.69
CA GLY A 48 -11.25 -11.90 -6.76
C GLY A 48 -11.90 -13.16 -6.23
N ASP A 49 -12.51 -13.93 -7.14
CA ASP A 49 -12.92 -15.28 -6.82
C ASP A 49 -11.71 -16.23 -6.76
N GLU A 50 -11.91 -17.40 -6.17
CA GLU A 50 -10.84 -18.39 -5.96
C GLU A 50 -10.13 -18.76 -7.26
N LYS A 51 -10.92 -19.00 -8.31
CA LYS A 51 -10.42 -19.44 -9.61
C LYS A 51 -9.54 -18.36 -10.23
N ASP A 52 -10.01 -17.13 -10.23
CA ASP A 52 -9.30 -15.96 -10.76
C ASP A 52 -7.97 -15.73 -10.02
N LEU A 53 -7.98 -15.81 -8.69
CA LEU A 53 -6.79 -15.57 -7.89
C LEU A 53 -5.75 -16.69 -8.04
N LEU A 54 -6.19 -17.94 -8.26
CA LEU A 54 -5.30 -19.07 -8.59
C LEU A 54 -4.71 -18.93 -10.00
N GLU A 55 -5.54 -18.62 -11.01
CA GLU A 55 -5.08 -18.43 -12.39
C GLU A 55 -4.07 -17.28 -12.51
N LYS A 56 -4.27 -16.21 -11.74
CA LYS A 56 -3.37 -15.06 -11.67
C LYS A 56 -2.13 -15.30 -10.80
N ASN A 57 -1.96 -16.49 -10.20
CA ASN A 57 -0.88 -16.81 -9.26
C ASN A 57 -0.79 -15.83 -8.06
N VAL A 58 -1.92 -15.30 -7.61
CA VAL A 58 -1.98 -14.44 -6.41
C VAL A 58 -2.05 -15.31 -5.15
N ILE A 59 -2.79 -16.41 -5.24
CA ILE A 59 -2.87 -17.42 -4.17
C ILE A 59 -2.47 -18.79 -4.69
N TYR A 60 -2.21 -19.72 -3.79
CA TYR A 60 -2.07 -21.14 -4.06
C TYR A 60 -2.75 -21.96 -2.95
N LYS A 61 -3.12 -23.20 -3.27
CA LYS A 61 -3.64 -24.15 -2.28
C LYS A 61 -2.50 -24.92 -1.65
N ASP A 62 -2.45 -24.93 -0.32
CA ASP A 62 -1.42 -25.62 0.45
C ASP A 62 -2.02 -26.69 1.38
N GLY A 63 -1.25 -27.74 1.65
CA GLY A 63 -1.62 -28.80 2.58
C GLY A 63 -2.71 -29.76 2.09
N GLY A 64 -3.45 -30.31 3.07
CA GLY A 64 -4.55 -31.25 2.88
C GLY A 64 -4.17 -32.73 2.95
N PHE A 65 -5.05 -33.55 3.52
CA PHE A 65 -4.94 -35.00 3.51
C PHE A 65 -5.12 -35.51 2.07
N LEU A 66 -4.14 -36.28 1.60
CA LEU A 66 -4.07 -36.80 0.22
C LEU A 66 -4.09 -35.73 -0.88
N GLY A 67 -3.80 -34.47 -0.55
CA GLY A 67 -3.73 -33.38 -1.53
C GLY A 67 -5.09 -32.85 -2.01
N PHE A 68 -6.20 -33.16 -1.33
CA PHE A 68 -7.52 -32.63 -1.68
C PHE A 68 -8.44 -32.33 -0.48
N LEU A 69 -8.22 -32.94 0.69
CA LEU A 69 -9.05 -32.67 1.88
C LEU A 69 -8.36 -31.71 2.85
N GLY A 70 -8.95 -30.53 3.09
CA GLY A 70 -8.41 -29.55 4.04
C GLY A 70 -7.23 -28.76 3.49
N GLN A 71 -7.24 -28.53 2.17
CA GLN A 71 -6.39 -27.48 1.58
C GLN A 71 -6.80 -26.11 2.14
N VAL A 72 -5.82 -25.23 2.25
CA VAL A 72 -6.03 -23.82 2.62
C VAL A 72 -5.38 -22.91 1.61
N GLU A 73 -6.03 -21.79 1.31
CA GLU A 73 -5.56 -20.77 0.40
C GLU A 73 -4.46 -19.95 1.10
N ARG A 74 -3.32 -19.79 0.43
CA ARG A 74 -2.20 -19.00 0.90
C ARG A 74 -1.76 -17.99 -0.14
N LEU A 75 -1.24 -16.87 0.33
CA LEU A 75 -0.62 -15.85 -0.54
C LEU A 75 0.60 -16.42 -1.26
N ASN A 76 0.65 -16.29 -2.59
CA ASN A 76 1.80 -16.72 -3.37
C ASN A 76 2.99 -15.75 -3.16
N PRO A 77 4.18 -16.23 -2.73
CA PRO A 77 5.35 -15.36 -2.52
C PRO A 77 5.89 -14.73 -3.81
N GLU A 78 5.55 -15.26 -4.99
CA GLU A 78 5.97 -14.74 -6.31
C GLU A 78 4.91 -13.89 -7.01
N LEU A 79 3.86 -13.47 -6.27
CA LEU A 79 2.79 -12.63 -6.81
C LEU A 79 3.34 -11.39 -7.51
N LYS A 80 2.59 -10.92 -8.52
CA LYS A 80 2.94 -9.71 -9.26
C LYS A 80 2.10 -8.54 -8.78
N THR A 81 2.78 -7.47 -8.35
CA THR A 81 2.14 -6.25 -7.82
C THR A 81 1.27 -5.52 -8.87
N ASP A 82 1.56 -5.69 -10.16
CA ASP A 82 0.80 -5.08 -11.26
C ASP A 82 -0.64 -5.62 -11.39
N LEU A 83 -0.93 -6.77 -10.78
CA LEU A 83 -2.29 -7.32 -10.66
C LEU A 83 -3.13 -6.60 -9.59
N PHE A 84 -2.50 -5.81 -8.73
CA PHE A 84 -3.15 -5.17 -7.60
C PHE A 84 -3.53 -3.73 -7.92
N THR A 85 -4.59 -3.27 -7.26
CA THR A 85 -4.94 -1.85 -7.24
C THR A 85 -4.09 -1.13 -6.21
N GLN A 86 -3.34 -0.12 -6.65
CA GLN A 86 -2.55 0.74 -5.76
C GLN A 86 -3.46 1.77 -5.08
N ILE A 87 -3.27 1.98 -3.78
CA ILE A 87 -4.04 2.94 -2.96
C ILE A 87 -3.13 3.79 -2.07
N ASP A 88 -3.64 4.94 -1.62
CA ASP A 88 -3.05 5.77 -0.55
C ASP A 88 -3.81 5.53 0.76
N ILE A 89 -3.14 4.87 1.72
CA ILE A 89 -3.75 4.39 2.97
C ILE A 89 -4.31 5.51 3.86
N ARG A 90 -4.03 6.78 3.55
CA ARG A 90 -4.55 7.91 4.32
C ARG A 90 -5.96 8.29 3.91
N ASN A 91 -6.37 7.93 2.70
CA ASN A 91 -7.62 8.37 2.09
C ASN A 91 -8.50 7.18 1.64
N ASP A 92 -7.89 6.04 1.31
CA ASP A 92 -8.56 4.86 0.75
C ASP A 92 -8.79 3.79 1.84
N ASN A 93 -9.83 3.99 2.65
CA ASN A 93 -10.14 3.14 3.80
C ASN A 93 -11.34 2.22 3.61
N LEU A 94 -12.00 2.25 2.45
CA LEU A 94 -13.19 1.44 2.16
C LEU A 94 -12.96 0.62 0.90
N ILE A 95 -12.99 -0.70 1.04
CA ILE A 95 -12.87 -1.64 -0.07
C ILE A 95 -14.22 -2.32 -0.30
N GLU A 96 -14.80 -2.06 -1.46
CA GLU A 96 -16.04 -2.71 -1.88
C GLU A 96 -15.75 -4.08 -2.49
N VAL A 97 -16.53 -5.08 -2.06
CA VAL A 97 -16.45 -6.45 -2.54
C VAL A 97 -17.79 -6.81 -3.17
N ARG A 98 -17.80 -6.87 -4.50
CA ARG A 98 -19.00 -7.23 -5.27
C ARG A 98 -19.22 -8.74 -5.24
N LYS A 99 -20.37 -9.13 -4.71
CA LYS A 99 -20.84 -10.51 -4.64
C LYS A 99 -21.72 -10.81 -5.85
N GLU A 100 -21.65 -12.04 -6.34
CA GLU A 100 -22.60 -12.54 -7.34
C GLU A 100 -23.97 -12.78 -6.69
N ASN A 101 -23.97 -13.22 -5.42
CA ASN A 101 -25.17 -13.45 -4.63
C ASN A 101 -24.90 -13.39 -3.12
N GLY A 102 -25.96 -13.38 -2.31
CA GLY A 102 -25.87 -13.21 -0.85
C GLY A 102 -25.21 -14.37 -0.09
N ASN A 103 -24.94 -15.50 -0.74
CA ASN A 103 -24.26 -16.63 -0.11
C ASN A 103 -22.74 -16.59 -0.30
N ASP A 104 -22.23 -15.69 -1.14
CA ASP A 104 -20.79 -15.58 -1.36
C ASP A 104 -20.10 -15.17 -0.05
N LYS A 105 -19.11 -15.93 0.36
CA LYS A 105 -18.30 -15.68 1.55
C LYS A 105 -17.10 -14.83 1.19
N ILE A 106 -16.82 -13.86 2.04
CA ILE A 106 -15.67 -12.97 1.88
C ILE A 106 -14.61 -13.34 2.91
N ASN A 107 -13.46 -13.79 2.42
CA ASN A 107 -12.32 -14.21 3.23
C ASN A 107 -11.13 -13.30 2.97
N VAL A 108 -10.51 -12.78 4.04
CA VAL A 108 -9.25 -12.03 3.92
C VAL A 108 -8.09 -13.02 4.06
N ILE A 109 -7.32 -13.21 2.99
CA ILE A 109 -6.23 -14.20 2.93
C ILE A 109 -4.95 -13.67 3.60
N THR A 110 -4.69 -12.37 3.46
CA THR A 110 -3.57 -11.70 4.10
C THR A 110 -3.90 -11.40 5.56
N TYR A 111 -2.91 -11.53 6.45
CA TYR A 111 -3.13 -11.21 7.85
C TYR A 111 -3.19 -9.70 8.08
N HIS A 112 -4.30 -9.24 8.67
CA HIS A 112 -4.50 -7.90 9.19
C HIS A 112 -5.15 -8.01 10.58
N PRO A 113 -4.75 -7.21 11.58
CA PRO A 113 -5.33 -7.27 12.92
C PRO A 113 -6.86 -7.07 12.89
N PRO A 114 -7.69 -7.98 13.45
CA PRO A 114 -9.15 -7.88 13.39
C PRO A 114 -9.73 -6.58 13.96
N GLU A 115 -9.04 -5.94 14.90
CA GLU A 115 -9.43 -4.66 15.49
C GLU A 115 -9.22 -3.45 14.56
N SER A 116 -8.46 -3.62 13.48
CA SER A 116 -8.10 -2.56 12.53
C SER A 116 -9.06 -2.41 11.35
N PHE A 117 -10.06 -3.28 11.23
CA PHE A 117 -11.07 -3.21 10.18
C PHE A 117 -12.39 -3.86 10.58
N THR A 118 -13.43 -3.57 9.82
CA THR A 118 -14.71 -4.27 9.87
C THR A 118 -15.08 -4.79 8.49
N LEU A 119 -15.75 -5.94 8.45
CA LEU A 119 -16.28 -6.53 7.22
C LEU A 119 -17.79 -6.68 7.39
N THR A 120 -18.56 -6.00 6.54
CA THR A 120 -20.02 -5.94 6.66
C THR A 120 -20.69 -6.26 5.34
N ASP A 121 -21.70 -7.12 5.36
CA ASP A 121 -22.60 -7.32 4.24
C ASP A 121 -23.59 -6.16 4.15
N VAL A 122 -23.45 -5.32 3.12
CA VAL A 122 -24.36 -4.20 2.87
C VAL A 122 -25.68 -4.71 2.28
N ASN A 123 -25.59 -5.67 1.36
CA ASN A 123 -26.72 -6.38 0.79
C ASN A 123 -26.25 -7.70 0.13
N ASP A 124 -27.17 -8.40 -0.54
CA ASP A 124 -26.88 -9.69 -1.19
C ASP A 124 -25.75 -9.60 -2.22
N ASN A 125 -25.52 -8.45 -2.84
CA ASN A 125 -24.56 -8.29 -3.93
C ASN A 125 -23.34 -7.44 -3.54
N LEU A 126 -23.26 -6.96 -2.29
CA LEU A 126 -22.21 -6.05 -1.85
C LEU A 126 -21.83 -6.31 -0.39
N ALA A 127 -20.55 -6.56 -0.18
CA ALA A 127 -19.89 -6.46 1.11
C ALA A 127 -18.89 -5.30 1.10
N GLN A 128 -18.58 -4.78 2.27
CA GLN A 128 -17.62 -3.69 2.46
C GLN A 128 -16.63 -4.05 3.56
N LEU A 129 -15.35 -3.87 3.25
CA LEU A 129 -14.27 -3.89 4.22
C LEU A 129 -13.89 -2.44 4.54
N GLU A 130 -14.22 -1.98 5.74
CA GLU A 130 -13.86 -0.65 6.24
C GLU A 130 -12.65 -0.74 7.16
N ILE A 131 -11.55 -0.09 6.77
CA ILE A 131 -10.32 0.02 7.53
C ILE A 131 -10.48 1.16 8.54
N THR A 132 -10.57 0.80 9.82
CA THR A 132 -10.82 1.75 10.92
C THR A 132 -9.52 2.30 11.50
N ASP A 133 -8.42 1.55 11.40
CA ASP A 133 -7.06 1.97 11.75
C ASP A 133 -6.09 1.59 10.62
N PRO A 134 -5.81 2.51 9.68
CA PRO A 134 -4.93 2.22 8.54
C PRO A 134 -3.49 1.88 8.96
N GLU A 135 -2.96 2.50 10.01
CA GLU A 135 -1.58 2.21 10.42
C GLU A 135 -1.46 0.79 10.96
N LEU A 136 -2.40 0.38 11.82
CA LEU A 136 -2.45 -0.98 12.37
C LEU A 136 -2.77 -2.02 11.30
N PHE A 137 -3.73 -1.73 10.42
CA PHE A 137 -4.13 -2.63 9.34
C PHE A 137 -2.97 -2.93 8.39
N TRP A 138 -2.25 -1.89 7.96
CA TRP A 138 -1.14 -2.00 7.02
C TRP A 138 0.23 -2.21 7.69
N GLN A 139 0.25 -2.58 8.98
CA GLN A 139 1.48 -2.79 9.75
C GLN A 139 2.19 -4.09 9.35
N ALA A 140 1.44 -5.19 9.26
CA ALA A 140 1.99 -6.52 8.98
C ALA A 140 2.27 -6.74 7.49
N SER A 141 1.43 -6.18 6.61
CA SER A 141 1.52 -6.32 5.16
C SER A 141 1.02 -5.04 4.48
N LYS A 142 1.66 -4.63 3.38
CA LYS A 142 1.14 -3.60 2.45
C LYS A 142 0.28 -4.18 1.31
N TYR A 143 0.00 -5.48 1.37
CA TYR A 143 -0.84 -6.19 0.44
C TYR A 143 -2.07 -6.73 1.15
N LEU A 144 -3.24 -6.47 0.56
CA LEU A 144 -4.53 -7.01 0.96
C LEU A 144 -5.05 -7.94 -0.16
N VAL A 145 -5.29 -9.21 0.18
CA VAL A 145 -5.95 -10.15 -0.74
C VAL A 145 -7.27 -10.56 -0.14
N VAL A 146 -8.35 -10.23 -0.84
CA VAL A 146 -9.72 -10.61 -0.47
C VAL A 146 -10.22 -11.64 -1.47
N LEU A 147 -10.55 -12.81 -0.94
CA LEU A 147 -11.12 -13.93 -1.65
C LEU A 147 -12.65 -13.90 -1.51
N LYS A 148 -13.34 -14.10 -2.63
CA LYS A 148 -14.79 -14.32 -2.70
C LYS A 148 -15.06 -15.78 -3.09
N GLU A 149 -15.83 -16.50 -2.28
CA GLU A 149 -16.21 -17.92 -2.49
C GLU A 149 -17.70 -18.13 -2.55
#